data_AF-A0A9J9FYH1-F1
#
_entry.id   AF-A0A9J9FYH1-F1
#
_cell.length_a   1.000
_cell.length_b   1.000
_cell.length_c   1.000
_cell.angle_alpha   90.00
_cell.angle_beta   90.00
_cell.angle_gamma   90.00
#
_symmetry.space_group_name_H-M   'P 1'
#
loop_
_entity.id
_entity.type
_entity.pdbx_description
1 polymer ?
#
loop_
_entity_poly.entity_id
_entity_poly.type
_entity_poly.pdbx_seq_one_letter_code
_entity_poly.pdbx_strand_id
1 'polypeptide(L)'
;MTVDFSLTGAPRAVPQQSVEIHINDDTRETRHCFTERPLRIHAGFTREDAAAGWRQVLAFTASPSADAESLARIEQAKSNALEQMVAYWTDLAGADVLRVIRNGQHYVAHELGVGIGFGGGAFRVEWLAPDREPTVCNLSVQGRIPVWMRDKLPDNARAIEDLGYRVDPFPAMDDGLDDVQPF
;
A
#
# COMPACT_ATOMS: atom_id res chain seq x y z
N MET A 1 65.90 -5.05 17.14
CA MET A 1 64.62 -5.77 17.39
C MET A 1 63.55 -4.70 17.58
N THR A 2 62.72 -4.49 16.58
CA THR A 2 61.59 -3.55 16.65
C THR A 2 60.36 -4.42 16.75
N VAL A 3 59.63 -4.30 17.86
CA VAL A 3 58.37 -5.04 18.06
C VAL A 3 57.25 -4.04 17.90
N ASP A 4 56.52 -4.16 16.80
CA ASP A 4 55.28 -3.46 16.52
C ASP A 4 54.12 -4.33 17.07
N PHE A 5 53.28 -3.75 17.91
CA PHE A 5 52.04 -4.37 18.40
C PHE A 5 50.86 -3.44 18.12
N SER A 6 50.68 -3.10 16.85
CA SER A 6 49.46 -2.48 16.35
C SER A 6 48.48 -3.56 15.87
N LEU A 7 47.71 -4.15 16.78
CA LEU A 7 46.48 -4.90 16.45
C LEU A 7 45.39 -4.58 17.47
N THR A 8 44.96 -3.31 17.50
CA THR A 8 43.59 -3.00 17.89
C THR A 8 42.69 -3.58 16.81
N GLY A 9 42.03 -4.71 17.14
CA GLY A 9 41.07 -5.34 16.25
C GLY A 9 40.05 -4.31 15.77
N ALA A 10 39.97 -4.13 14.45
CA ALA A 10 38.93 -3.31 13.84
C ALA A 10 37.57 -3.78 14.35
N PRO A 11 36.66 -2.87 14.77
CA PRO A 11 35.34 -3.26 15.20
C PRO A 11 34.70 -4.05 14.06
N ARG A 12 34.31 -5.29 14.36
CA ARG A 12 33.61 -6.18 13.42
C ARG A 12 32.36 -5.42 12.98
N ALA A 13 32.28 -5.05 11.70
CA ALA A 13 31.14 -4.33 11.16
C ALA A 13 29.87 -5.12 11.49
N VAL A 14 29.00 -4.53 12.31
CA VAL A 14 27.69 -5.10 12.57
C VAL A 14 26.95 -5.10 11.22
N PRO A 15 26.49 -6.25 10.72
CA PRO A 15 25.78 -6.28 9.44
C PRO A 15 24.57 -5.34 9.56
N GLN A 16 24.48 -4.39 8.62
CA GLN A 16 23.33 -3.48 8.57
C GLN A 16 22.07 -4.32 8.35
N GLN A 17 21.12 -4.22 9.27
CA GLN A 17 19.81 -4.84 9.15
C GLN A 17 18.79 -3.77 8.75
N SER A 18 17.82 -4.17 7.94
CA SER A 18 16.66 -3.34 7.63
C SER A 18 15.66 -3.48 8.77
N VAL A 19 15.15 -2.37 9.30
CA VAL A 19 13.97 -2.34 10.14
C VAL A 19 12.76 -2.13 9.26
N GLU A 20 11.76 -2.99 9.44
CA GLU A 20 10.46 -2.84 8.80
C GLU A 20 9.41 -2.48 9.83
N ILE A 21 8.57 -1.51 9.48
CA ILE A 21 7.39 -1.15 10.25
C ILE A 21 6.18 -1.80 9.61
N HIS A 22 5.40 -2.50 10.42
CA HIS A 22 4.14 -3.10 10.01
C HIS A 22 2.99 -2.49 10.79
N ILE A 23 1.86 -2.31 10.11
CA ILE A 23 0.61 -1.83 10.70
C ILE A 23 -0.49 -2.85 10.42
N ASN A 24 -1.34 -3.10 11.41
CA ASN A 24 -2.59 -3.81 11.19
C ASN A 24 -3.67 -2.79 10.79
N ASP A 25 -4.20 -2.92 9.57
CA ASP A 25 -5.16 -1.95 9.03
C ASP A 25 -6.43 -1.86 9.92
N ASP A 26 -6.88 -2.99 10.50
CA ASP A 26 -8.14 -3.09 11.25
C ASP A 26 -8.01 -2.71 12.73
N THR A 27 -6.92 -3.10 13.39
CA THR A 27 -6.72 -2.84 14.83
C THR A 27 -5.95 -1.55 15.10
N ARG A 28 -5.26 -0.99 14.09
CA ARG A 28 -4.32 0.13 14.21
C ARG A 28 -3.08 -0.17 15.04
N GLU A 29 -2.83 -1.46 15.32
CA GLU A 29 -1.61 -1.88 16.00
C GLU A 29 -0.40 -1.72 15.10
N THR A 30 0.75 -1.44 15.71
CA THR A 30 2.03 -1.28 15.00
C THR A 30 3.06 -2.23 15.59
N ARG A 31 3.89 -2.82 14.74
CA ARG A 31 5.05 -3.63 15.16
C ARG A 31 6.23 -3.38 14.24
N HIS A 32 7.38 -3.92 14.62
CA HIS A 32 8.56 -3.90 13.77
C HIS A 32 9.28 -5.24 13.79
N CYS A 33 10.05 -5.50 12.75
CA CYS A 33 11.00 -6.60 12.73
C CYS A 33 12.30 -6.17 12.06
N PHE A 34 13.40 -6.80 12.46
CA PHE A 34 14.67 -6.68 11.78
C PHE A 34 14.76 -7.78 10.71
N THR A 35 15.24 -7.42 9.52
CA THR A 35 15.45 -8.36 8.42
C THR A 35 16.70 -8.01 7.63
N GLU A 36 17.41 -9.02 7.17
CA GLU A 36 18.52 -8.88 6.23
C GLU A 36 18.04 -8.86 4.77
N ARG A 37 16.77 -9.25 4.54
CA ARG A 37 16.16 -9.35 3.20
C ARG A 37 14.76 -8.73 3.24
N PRO A 38 14.61 -7.46 2.86
CA PRO A 38 13.30 -6.83 2.73
C PRO A 38 12.61 -7.40 1.48
N LEU A 39 11.93 -8.52 1.66
CA LEU A 39 11.09 -9.16 0.66
C LEU A 39 9.65 -9.13 1.15
N ARG A 40 8.67 -9.23 0.23
CA ARG A 40 7.24 -9.16 0.56
C ARG A 40 6.77 -10.21 1.58
N ILE A 41 7.49 -11.32 1.72
CA ILE A 41 7.27 -12.38 2.72
C ILE A 41 8.65 -12.86 3.19
N HIS A 42 8.85 -12.95 4.50
CA HIS A 42 10.09 -13.38 5.13
C HIS A 42 9.84 -13.85 6.56
N ALA A 43 10.89 -14.22 7.30
CA ALA A 43 10.76 -14.75 8.66
C ALA A 43 10.05 -13.82 9.66
N GLY A 44 10.04 -12.50 9.40
CA GLY A 44 9.37 -11.49 10.23
C GLY A 44 7.99 -11.05 9.72
N PHE A 45 7.59 -11.50 8.53
CA PHE A 45 6.30 -11.15 7.92
C PHE A 45 5.82 -12.29 7.01
N THR A 46 4.81 -13.02 7.47
CA THR A 46 4.30 -14.22 6.83
C THR A 46 3.03 -13.95 6.01
N ARG A 47 2.57 -14.97 5.27
CA ARG A 47 1.28 -14.88 4.57
C ARG A 47 0.09 -14.82 5.54
N GLU A 48 0.23 -15.44 6.71
CA GLU A 48 -0.80 -15.39 7.76
C GLU A 48 -0.91 -13.99 8.34
N ASP A 49 0.21 -13.29 8.54
CA ASP A 49 0.19 -11.89 8.95
C ASP A 49 -0.55 -11.02 7.93
N ALA A 50 -0.24 -11.18 6.65
CA ALA A 50 -0.94 -10.45 5.57
C ALA A 50 -2.45 -10.78 5.55
N ALA A 51 -2.82 -12.05 5.74
CA ALA A 51 -4.22 -12.46 5.82
C ALA A 51 -4.94 -11.91 7.06
N ALA A 52 -4.21 -11.71 8.16
CA ALA A 52 -4.70 -11.08 9.39
C ALA A 52 -4.76 -9.53 9.31
N GLY A 53 -4.47 -8.95 8.14
CA GLY A 53 -4.59 -7.50 7.91
C GLY A 53 -3.33 -6.70 8.25
N TRP A 54 -2.19 -7.36 8.48
CA TRP A 54 -0.91 -6.67 8.62
C TRP A 54 -0.36 -6.27 7.25
N ARG A 55 0.24 -5.08 7.17
CA ARG A 55 0.98 -4.61 5.99
C ARG A 55 2.29 -3.99 6.39
N GLN A 56 3.32 -4.22 5.58
CA GLN A 56 4.55 -3.45 5.61
C GLN A 56 4.31 -2.07 5.01
N VAL A 57 4.63 -1.02 5.77
CA VAL A 57 4.37 0.38 5.37
C VAL A 57 5.64 1.19 5.21
N LEU A 58 6.74 0.78 5.86
CA LEU A 58 8.02 1.46 5.79
C LEU A 58 9.14 0.46 6.02
N ALA A 59 10.26 0.63 5.32
CA ALA A 59 11.53 -0.04 5.62
C ALA A 59 12.65 1.00 5.63
N PHE A 60 13.55 0.92 6.60
CA PHE A 60 14.75 1.76 6.64
C PHE A 60 15.90 1.04 7.33
N THR A 61 17.12 1.41 6.96
CA THR A 61 18.32 0.87 7.61
C THR A 61 18.47 1.45 9.02
N ALA A 62 18.64 0.58 10.00
CA ALA A 62 19.01 0.95 11.36
C ALA A 62 20.02 -0.05 11.92
N SER A 63 20.82 0.40 12.90
CA SER A 63 21.65 -0.54 13.64
C SER A 63 20.74 -1.47 14.44
N PRO A 64 20.98 -2.80 14.43
CA PRO A 64 20.26 -3.72 15.30
C PRO A 64 20.68 -3.61 16.77
N SER A 65 21.67 -2.77 17.09
CA SER A 65 21.95 -2.40 18.48
C SER A 65 20.76 -1.63 19.05
N ALA A 66 20.14 -2.18 20.09
CA ALA A 66 19.05 -1.56 20.84
C ALA A 66 19.53 -0.34 21.68
N ASP A 67 20.38 0.51 21.11
CA ASP A 67 20.66 1.81 21.69
C ASP A 67 19.38 2.66 21.73
N ALA A 68 19.33 3.58 22.69
CA ALA A 68 18.13 4.36 22.97
C ALA A 68 17.69 5.22 21.76
N GLU A 69 18.64 5.66 20.94
CA GLU A 69 18.39 6.46 19.75
C GLU A 69 17.70 5.64 18.65
N SER A 70 18.21 4.44 18.37
CA SER A 70 17.62 3.52 17.40
C SER A 70 16.21 3.12 17.80
N LEU A 71 15.98 2.82 19.09
CA LEU A 71 14.64 2.51 19.61
C LEU A 71 13.69 3.71 19.48
N ALA A 72 14.13 4.93 19.84
CA ALA A 72 13.31 6.12 19.70
C ALA A 72 12.91 6.39 18.24
N ARG A 73 13.84 6.19 17.30
CA ARG A 73 13.57 6.32 15.86
C ARG A 73 12.54 5.30 15.36
N ILE A 74 12.59 4.07 15.85
CA ILE A 74 11.61 3.02 15.50
C ILE A 74 10.22 3.38 16.04
N GLU A 75 10.10 3.81 17.29
CA GLU A 75 8.81 4.21 17.86
C GLU A 75 8.23 5.45 17.15
N GLN A 76 9.07 6.43 16.82
CA GLN A 76 8.64 7.57 16.01
C GLN A 76 8.13 7.14 14.63
N ALA A 77 8.83 6.21 13.97
CA ALA A 77 8.41 5.70 12.67
C ALA A 77 7.06 4.97 12.74
N LYS A 78 6.79 4.21 13.81
CA LYS A 78 5.47 3.60 14.06
C LYS A 78 4.38 4.65 14.24
N SER A 79 4.61 5.67 15.08
CA SER A 79 3.64 6.76 15.31
C SER A 79 3.30 7.47 14.00
N ASN A 80 4.33 7.89 13.25
CA ASN A 80 4.16 8.58 11.98
C ASN A 80 3.36 7.74 10.98
N ALA A 81 3.67 6.45 10.87
CA ALA A 81 3.00 5.59 9.92
C ALA A 81 1.53 5.33 10.32
N LEU A 82 1.23 5.22 11.62
CA LEU A 82 -0.14 5.15 12.12
C LEU A 82 -0.90 6.45 11.84
N GLU A 83 -0.30 7.60 12.14
CA GLU A 83 -0.89 8.91 11.86
C GLU A 83 -1.22 9.09 10.37
N GLN A 84 -0.30 8.71 9.48
CA GLN A 84 -0.53 8.74 8.04
C GLN A 84 -1.68 7.83 7.60
N MET A 85 -1.78 6.62 8.15
CA MET A 85 -2.90 5.71 7.84
C MET A 85 -4.23 6.30 8.29
N VAL A 86 -4.28 6.87 9.51
CA VAL A 86 -5.50 7.48 10.06
C VAL A 86 -5.91 8.71 9.25
N ALA A 87 -4.95 9.57 8.90
CA ALA A 87 -5.17 10.75 8.07
C ALA A 87 -5.72 10.36 6.70
N TYR A 88 -5.05 9.43 6.00
CA TYR A 88 -5.46 8.96 4.68
C TYR A 88 -6.94 8.54 4.63
N TRP A 89 -7.37 7.67 5.57
CA TRP A 89 -8.75 7.20 5.59
C TRP A 89 -9.76 8.28 6.03
N THR A 90 -9.35 9.16 6.94
CA THR A 90 -10.19 10.28 7.39
C THR A 90 -10.41 11.28 6.25
N ASP A 91 -9.35 11.60 5.52
CA ASP A 91 -9.38 12.50 4.37
C ASP A 91 -10.23 11.90 3.24
N LEU A 92 -10.07 10.60 2.93
CA LEU A 92 -10.94 9.91 1.97
C LEU A 92 -12.41 9.93 2.39
N ALA A 93 -12.71 9.77 3.69
CA ALA A 93 -14.08 9.84 4.18
C ALA A 93 -14.68 11.25 4.06
N GLY A 94 -13.86 12.29 4.23
CA GLY A 94 -14.26 13.70 4.09
C GLY A 94 -14.23 14.24 2.66
N ALA A 95 -13.62 13.53 1.70
CA ALA A 95 -13.44 14.02 0.33
C ALA A 95 -14.77 14.13 -0.43
N ASP A 96 -14.98 15.26 -1.09
CA ASP A 96 -16.11 15.48 -2.00
C ASP A 96 -15.82 14.84 -3.37
N VAL A 97 -15.93 13.51 -3.41
CA VAL A 97 -15.72 12.69 -4.60
C VAL A 97 -16.83 11.65 -4.71
N LEU A 98 -17.09 11.22 -5.94
CA LEU A 98 -17.99 10.08 -6.14
C LEU A 98 -17.30 8.81 -5.67
N ARG A 99 -17.75 8.26 -4.55
CA ARG A 99 -17.23 7.02 -3.96
C ARG A 99 -18.14 5.83 -4.25
N VAL A 100 -17.52 4.70 -4.55
CA VAL A 100 -18.18 3.41 -4.75
C VAL A 100 -17.62 2.46 -3.70
N ILE A 101 -18.48 1.90 -2.87
CA ILE A 101 -18.10 1.01 -1.78
C ILE A 101 -18.93 -0.26 -1.88
N ARG A 102 -18.23 -1.39 -2.01
CA ARG A 102 -18.84 -2.71 -2.12
C ARG A 102 -18.02 -3.75 -1.39
N ASN A 103 -18.67 -4.56 -0.55
CA ASN A 103 -18.04 -5.61 0.25
C ASN A 103 -16.85 -5.09 1.07
N GLY A 104 -16.94 -3.86 1.59
CA GLY A 104 -15.88 -3.22 2.34
C GLY A 104 -14.65 -2.82 1.52
N GLN A 105 -14.73 -2.79 0.19
CA GLN A 105 -13.69 -2.28 -0.71
C GLN A 105 -14.05 -0.87 -1.17
N HIS A 106 -13.13 0.08 -1.03
CA HIS A 106 -13.32 1.47 -1.44
C HIS A 106 -12.74 1.73 -2.83
N TYR A 107 -13.55 2.38 -3.68
CA TYR A 107 -13.17 2.89 -4.98
C TYR A 107 -13.58 4.35 -5.11
N VAL A 108 -12.76 5.15 -5.78
CA VAL A 108 -13.16 6.46 -6.29
C VAL A 108 -13.64 6.26 -7.72
N ALA A 109 -14.83 6.75 -8.05
CA ALA A 109 -15.36 6.74 -9.40
C ALA A 109 -15.04 8.05 -10.10
N HIS A 110 -14.76 7.92 -11.38
CA HIS A 110 -14.40 9.02 -12.26
C HIS A 110 -15.24 8.94 -13.53
N GLU A 111 -15.45 10.08 -14.18
CA GLU A 111 -16.01 10.12 -15.53
C GLU A 111 -15.20 9.24 -16.48
N LEU A 112 -15.85 8.68 -17.50
CA LEU A 112 -15.16 7.83 -18.47
C LEU A 112 -14.03 8.61 -19.18
N GLY A 113 -12.84 8.02 -19.22
CA GLY A 113 -11.64 8.64 -19.79
C GLY A 113 -10.91 9.58 -18.82
N VAL A 114 -11.45 9.79 -17.61
CA VAL A 114 -10.85 10.61 -16.56
C VAL A 114 -10.42 9.70 -15.41
N GLY A 115 -9.17 9.81 -14.95
CA GLY A 115 -8.67 8.99 -13.84
C GLY A 115 -8.38 7.52 -14.22
N ILE A 116 -7.10 7.15 -14.21
CA ILE A 116 -6.59 5.90 -14.80
C ILE A 116 -6.62 4.74 -13.80
N GLY A 117 -7.77 4.51 -13.16
CA GLY A 117 -7.98 3.30 -12.39
C GLY A 117 -8.18 2.08 -13.30
N PHE A 118 -7.59 0.93 -12.96
CA PHE A 118 -7.64 -0.31 -13.76
C PHE A 118 -7.22 -0.18 -15.24
N GLY A 119 -6.25 0.70 -15.54
CA GLY A 119 -5.78 0.90 -16.91
C GLY A 119 -6.87 1.40 -17.87
N GLY A 120 -7.85 2.15 -17.35
CA GLY A 120 -8.94 2.74 -18.15
C GLY A 120 -10.16 1.83 -18.32
N GLY A 121 -10.26 0.72 -17.57
CA GLY A 121 -11.43 -0.18 -17.62
C GLY A 121 -12.74 0.54 -17.26
N ALA A 122 -13.78 0.31 -18.06
CA ALA A 122 -15.11 0.86 -17.83
C ALA A 122 -15.96 -0.09 -16.98
N PHE A 123 -16.61 0.46 -15.96
CA PHE A 123 -17.43 -0.29 -15.02
C PHE A 123 -18.84 0.27 -14.96
N ARG A 124 -19.82 -0.61 -14.83
CA ARG A 124 -21.20 -0.25 -14.46
C ARG A 124 -21.39 -0.49 -12.97
N VAL A 125 -21.77 0.57 -12.25
CA VAL A 125 -22.07 0.54 -10.83
C VAL A 125 -23.58 0.58 -10.65
N GLU A 126 -24.13 -0.45 -10.00
CA GLU A 126 -25.50 -0.46 -9.53
C GLU A 126 -25.55 -0.03 -8.07
N TRP A 127 -26.36 0.96 -7.75
CA TRP A 127 -26.42 1.54 -6.41
C TRP A 127 -27.39 0.79 -5.50
N LEU A 128 -27.14 0.84 -4.18
CA LEU A 128 -28.10 0.36 -3.20
C LEU A 128 -29.33 1.27 -3.09
N ALA A 129 -29.14 2.58 -3.29
CA ALA A 129 -30.20 3.56 -3.33
C ALA A 129 -31.17 3.26 -4.50
N PRO A 130 -32.46 3.03 -4.24
CA PRO A 130 -33.40 2.50 -5.24
C PRO A 130 -33.78 3.53 -6.32
N ASP A 131 -33.63 4.81 -6.02
CA ASP A 131 -33.92 5.96 -6.87
C ASP A 131 -32.71 6.40 -7.70
N ARG A 132 -31.54 5.76 -7.50
CA ARG A 132 -30.31 6.13 -8.17
C ARG A 132 -30.06 5.24 -9.38
N GLU A 133 -30.06 5.86 -10.56
CA GLU A 133 -29.74 5.18 -11.81
C GLU A 133 -28.33 4.59 -11.82
N PRO A 134 -28.13 3.41 -12.42
CA PRO A 134 -26.81 2.84 -12.63
C PRO A 134 -25.86 3.82 -13.33
N THR A 135 -24.59 3.82 -12.90
CA THR A 135 -23.59 4.76 -13.42
C THR A 135 -22.48 4.00 -14.12
N VAL A 136 -22.11 4.43 -15.33
CA VAL A 136 -20.95 3.91 -16.05
C VAL A 136 -19.77 4.86 -15.84
N CYS A 137 -18.65 4.33 -15.35
CA CYS A 137 -17.51 5.13 -14.87
C CYS A 137 -16.19 4.35 -14.92
N ASN A 138 -15.06 5.04 -14.78
CA ASN A 138 -13.80 4.42 -14.39
C ASN A 138 -13.71 4.34 -12.86
N LEU A 139 -13.02 3.32 -12.33
CA LEU A 139 -12.86 3.12 -10.88
C LEU A 139 -11.38 3.08 -10.49
N SER A 140 -10.99 3.84 -9.48
CA SER A 140 -9.65 3.79 -8.88
C SER A 140 -9.71 3.14 -7.50
N VAL A 141 -9.06 1.98 -7.35
CA VAL A 141 -8.99 1.25 -6.08
C VAL A 141 -8.23 2.07 -5.04
N GLN A 142 -8.85 2.30 -3.88
CA GLN A 142 -8.17 2.91 -2.73
C GLN A 142 -7.72 1.87 -1.72
N GLY A 143 -8.50 0.81 -1.54
CA GLY A 143 -8.14 -0.29 -0.64
C GLY A 143 -9.33 -0.84 0.11
N ARG A 144 -9.07 -1.90 0.89
CA ARG A 144 -10.03 -2.46 1.83
C ARG A 144 -10.25 -1.46 2.96
N ILE A 145 -11.50 -1.14 3.26
CA ILE A 145 -11.88 -0.23 4.33
C ILE A 145 -11.59 -0.91 5.68
N PRO A 146 -10.77 -0.27 6.54
CA PRO A 146 -10.54 -0.75 7.89
C PRO A 146 -11.80 -0.89 8.70
N VAL A 147 -11.84 -1.89 9.59
CA VAL A 147 -12.99 -2.11 10.49
C VAL A 147 -13.44 -0.83 11.21
N TRP A 148 -12.49 -0.04 11.73
CA TRP A 148 -12.77 1.20 12.46
C TRP A 148 -13.32 2.35 11.59
N MET A 149 -13.38 2.19 10.26
CA MET A 149 -13.95 3.16 9.32
C MET A 149 -15.26 2.72 8.68
N ARG A 150 -15.71 1.46 8.88
CA ARG A 150 -16.88 0.92 8.17
C ARG A 150 -18.17 1.69 8.44
N ASP A 151 -18.33 2.23 9.64
CA ASP A 151 -19.50 3.05 9.99
C ASP A 151 -19.52 4.39 9.23
N LYS A 152 -18.35 4.92 8.90
CA LYS A 152 -18.20 6.19 8.15
C LYS A 152 -18.20 5.99 6.64
N LEU A 153 -17.83 4.79 6.20
CA LEU A 153 -17.70 4.40 4.80
C LEU A 153 -18.51 3.11 4.56
N PRO A 154 -19.85 3.13 4.71
CA PRO A 154 -20.66 1.96 4.49
C PRO A 154 -20.75 1.59 3.01
N ASP A 155 -21.03 0.32 2.73
CA ASP A 155 -21.35 -0.13 1.38
C ASP A 155 -22.51 0.69 0.79
N ASN A 156 -22.35 1.13 -0.46
CA ASN A 156 -23.33 1.95 -1.17
C ASN A 156 -23.67 1.40 -2.57
N ALA A 157 -22.96 0.36 -3.03
CA ALA A 157 -23.16 -0.27 -4.32
C ALA A 157 -23.64 -1.72 -4.14
N ARG A 158 -24.66 -2.09 -4.93
CA ARG A 158 -25.20 -3.45 -5.03
C ARG A 158 -24.28 -4.32 -5.89
N ALA A 159 -23.89 -3.80 -7.04
CA ALA A 159 -23.05 -4.51 -8.00
C ALA A 159 -22.04 -3.57 -8.65
N ILE A 160 -20.89 -4.14 -9.02
CA ILE A 160 -19.91 -3.53 -9.91
C ILE A 160 -19.69 -4.55 -11.01
N GLU A 161 -20.00 -4.20 -12.24
CA GLU A 161 -19.82 -5.02 -13.43
C GLU A 161 -18.68 -4.42 -14.26
N ASP A 162 -17.69 -5.25 -14.61
CA ASP A 162 -16.68 -4.90 -15.62
C ASP A 162 -17.31 -5.05 -17.00
N LEU A 163 -17.31 -3.98 -17.79
CA LEU A 163 -17.92 -3.96 -19.12
C LEU A 163 -17.00 -4.54 -20.20
N GLY A 164 -15.76 -4.92 -19.87
CA GLY A 164 -14.83 -5.60 -20.76
C GLY A 164 -14.20 -4.72 -21.84
N TYR A 165 -14.40 -3.40 -21.78
CA TYR A 165 -13.73 -2.43 -22.65
C TYR A 165 -12.99 -1.37 -21.84
N ARG A 166 -12.00 -0.76 -22.48
CA ARG A 166 -11.19 0.34 -21.93
C ARG A 166 -11.53 1.63 -22.65
N VAL A 167 -11.47 2.73 -21.92
CA VAL A 167 -11.62 4.07 -22.49
C VAL A 167 -10.23 4.63 -22.75
N ASP A 168 -9.93 4.93 -24.01
CA ASP A 168 -8.66 5.54 -24.41
C ASP A 168 -8.47 6.89 -23.70
N PRO A 169 -7.25 7.16 -23.25
CA PRO A 169 -6.33 7.90 -24.10
C PRO A 169 -4.97 7.22 -24.23
N PHE A 170 -4.93 5.91 -24.46
CA PHE A 170 -3.71 5.32 -25.00
C PHE A 170 -3.85 5.27 -26.52
N PRO A 171 -3.04 6.00 -27.30
CA PRO A 171 -2.89 5.64 -28.70
C PRO A 171 -2.52 4.16 -28.73
N ALA A 172 -3.10 3.41 -29.67
CA ALA A 172 -2.64 2.07 -29.98
C ALA A 172 -1.10 2.10 -29.94
N MET A 173 -0.51 1.32 -29.04
CA MET A 173 0.91 1.02 -29.18
C MET A 173 0.97 0.36 -30.55
N ASP A 174 1.51 1.09 -31.53
CA ASP A 174 1.77 0.55 -32.84
C ASP A 174 2.64 -0.68 -32.61
N ASP A 175 2.15 -1.85 -33.02
CA ASP A 175 2.83 -3.14 -32.90
C ASP A 175 4.07 -3.20 -33.84
N GLY A 176 4.50 -2.06 -34.40
CA GLY A 176 5.69 -1.85 -35.21
C GLY A 176 6.99 -1.92 -34.41
N LEU A 177 7.28 -3.08 -33.82
CA LEU A 177 8.66 -3.54 -33.64
C LEU A 177 8.91 -4.70 -34.62
N ASP A 178 8.79 -4.40 -35.91
CA ASP A 178 9.56 -5.10 -36.92
C ASP A 178 11.03 -4.65 -36.81
N ASP A 179 11.91 -5.66 -36.76
CA ASP A 179 13.33 -5.61 -37.12
C ASP A 179 14.28 -4.67 -36.35
N VAL A 180 14.76 -5.15 -35.20
CA VAL A 180 16.17 -4.95 -34.83
C VAL A 180 16.80 -6.29 -34.47
N GLN A 181 17.62 -6.83 -35.39
CA GLN A 181 18.44 -8.02 -35.16
C GLN A 181 19.49 -7.78 -34.06
N PRO A 182 19.87 -8.82 -33.29
CA PRO A 182 20.88 -8.69 -32.25
C PRO A 182 22.28 -8.58 -32.87
N PHE A 183 23.04 -7.58 -32.42
CA PHE A 183 24.51 -7.60 -32.45
C PHE A 183 25.01 -7.61 -31.01
#